data_AF-A0A3Q9FL26-F1
#
_entry.id   AF-A0A3Q9FL26-F1
#
_cell.length_a   1.000
_cell.length_b   1.000
_cell.length_c   1.000
_cell.angle_alpha   90.00
_cell.angle_beta   90.00
_cell.angle_gamma   90.00
#
_symmetry.space_group_name_H-M   'P 1'
#
loop_
_entity.id
_entity.type
_entity.pdbx_description
1 polymer ?
#
loop_
_entity_poly.entity_id
_entity_poly.type
_entity_poly.pdbx_seq_one_letter_code
_entity_poly.pdbx_strand_id
1 'polypeptide(L)'
;MKTAQKRTNIRDKAIHTVYRKPAIIFAGLGIFVFTLILILENQYPNILSLVGILDTKEFNREAYIQTLQYIDLMFIIGMIYLFARNSKTFNLILGIVFLLLSLHAISEIYELPIKILNHLEISDDKIIVQVKEVSSTTFYTLGFTFAVLVFLLFRLISDLMQDPEDQIIYVPKYFSKDNQNLESELRDSFDERASLIKKNIQSAIINLGDEDKEQKLLNAICKEFQVSTGIYYKSINVDGKDMIQYSKGFSFYLPDSKMLMFEYGEGLPGQVAKTRSSIISNAIPENYIRVVSGLGDSSPKSLMISPILDTDQNLLGVVELSSFKTFTPEDREILDKVTVWFTEN
;
A
#
# COMPACT_ATOMS: atom_id res chain seq x y z
N MET A 1 19.19 35.26 -43.36
CA MET A 1 17.74 35.27 -43.08
C MET A 1 17.49 34.23 -41.99
N LYS A 2 17.39 34.59 -40.69
CA LYS A 2 16.13 34.90 -39.97
C LYS A 2 14.97 34.05 -40.52
N THR A 3 14.51 33.03 -39.80
CA THR A 3 13.59 33.23 -38.67
C THR A 3 13.84 32.26 -37.50
N ALA A 4 14.20 32.86 -36.36
CA ALA A 4 14.01 32.26 -35.05
C ALA A 4 12.54 32.43 -34.66
N GLN A 5 11.84 31.34 -34.36
CA GLN A 5 10.50 31.38 -33.78
C GLN A 5 10.47 30.58 -32.47
N LYS A 6 10.93 31.32 -31.45
CA LYS A 6 10.34 31.43 -30.11
C LYS A 6 9.84 30.13 -29.46
N ARG A 7 10.68 29.61 -28.56
CA ARG A 7 10.31 28.73 -27.44
C ARG A 7 8.99 29.21 -26.80
N THR A 8 7.94 28.40 -26.90
CA THR A 8 6.77 28.50 -26.03
C THR A 8 6.89 27.43 -24.94
N ASN A 9 7.14 27.92 -23.73
CA ASN A 9 6.85 27.25 -22.47
C ASN A 9 5.42 26.71 -22.49
N ILE A 10 5.25 25.41 -22.27
CA ILE A 10 4.09 24.83 -21.57
C ILE A 10 4.70 23.81 -20.60
N ARG A 11 5.36 24.28 -19.53
CA ARG A 11 4.80 24.19 -18.18
C ARG A 11 3.27 24.06 -18.19
N ASP A 12 2.80 22.81 -18.18
CA ASP A 12 1.61 22.41 -17.42
C ASP A 12 1.87 21.06 -16.77
N LYS A 13 2.79 21.10 -15.81
CA LYS A 13 3.08 20.02 -14.85
C LYS A 13 2.37 20.29 -13.52
N ALA A 14 1.21 20.96 -13.53
CA ALA A 14 0.75 21.73 -12.38
C ALA A 14 -0.76 21.70 -12.10
N ILE A 15 -1.51 20.65 -12.45
CA ILE A 15 -2.93 20.59 -12.06
C ILE A 15 -3.22 19.61 -10.90
N HIS A 16 -2.36 18.63 -10.61
CA HIS A 16 -2.55 17.76 -9.43
C HIS A 16 -1.51 17.88 -8.31
N THR A 17 -0.48 18.73 -8.46
CA THR A 17 0.52 19.01 -7.41
C THR A 17 0.36 20.38 -6.75
N VAL A 18 -0.46 21.28 -7.31
CA VAL A 18 -0.61 22.66 -6.82
C VAL A 18 -1.59 22.77 -5.65
N TYR A 19 -2.49 21.81 -5.41
CA TYR A 19 -3.37 21.84 -4.22
C TYR A 19 -2.77 21.18 -2.97
N ARG A 20 -1.76 20.31 -3.11
CA ARG A 20 -1.13 19.64 -1.96
C ARG A 20 -0.14 20.53 -1.20
N LYS A 21 0.64 21.37 -1.89
CA LYS A 21 1.62 22.26 -1.24
C LYS A 21 1.02 23.44 -0.45
N PRO A 22 0.01 24.18 -0.94
CA PRO A 22 -0.60 25.25 -0.16
C PRO A 22 -1.34 24.67 1.05
N ALA A 23 -2.02 23.53 0.94
CA ALA A 23 -2.65 22.89 2.09
C ALA A 23 -1.64 22.49 3.19
N ILE A 24 -0.45 21.99 2.81
CA ILE A 24 0.64 21.70 3.74
C ILE A 24 1.22 22.97 4.36
N ILE A 25 1.38 24.04 3.58
CA ILE A 25 1.87 25.33 4.07
C ILE A 25 0.84 25.98 5.00
N PHE A 26 -0.44 25.97 4.67
CA PHE A 26 -1.53 26.51 5.51
C PHE A 26 -1.73 25.70 6.80
N ALA A 27 -1.63 24.36 6.74
CA ALA A 27 -1.70 23.52 7.94
C ALA A 27 -0.47 23.69 8.85
N GLY A 28 0.73 23.77 8.27
CA GLY A 28 1.95 24.07 9.01
C GLY A 28 1.95 25.49 9.60
N LEU A 29 1.40 26.47 8.88
CA LEU A 29 1.20 27.83 9.36
C LEU A 29 0.17 27.87 10.50
N GLY A 30 -0.90 27.06 10.42
CA GLY A 30 -1.87 26.89 11.49
C GLY A 30 -1.25 26.33 12.77
N ILE A 31 -0.44 25.28 12.66
CA ILE A 31 0.30 24.69 13.79
C ILE A 31 1.33 25.69 14.36
N PHE A 32 2.03 26.43 13.50
CA PHE A 32 3.02 27.43 13.93
C PHE A 32 2.36 28.63 14.64
N VAL A 33 1.28 29.17 14.07
CA VAL A 33 0.49 30.25 14.69
C VAL A 33 -0.11 29.78 16.01
N PHE A 34 -0.58 28.53 16.09
CA PHE A 34 -1.10 27.94 17.32
C PHE A 34 -0.01 27.71 18.38
N THR A 35 1.17 27.23 17.99
CA THR A 35 2.33 27.08 18.89
C THR A 35 2.80 28.45 19.39
N LEU A 36 2.77 29.46 18.53
CA LEU A 36 3.09 30.84 18.89
C LEU A 36 2.05 31.42 19.87
N ILE A 37 0.76 31.12 19.68
CA ILE A 37 -0.32 31.50 20.61
C ILE A 37 -0.11 30.82 21.97
N LEU A 38 0.24 29.53 22.02
CA LEU A 38 0.53 28.82 23.28
C LEU A 38 1.79 29.36 23.99
N ILE A 39 2.84 29.70 23.22
CA ILE A 39 4.05 30.33 23.77
C ILE A 39 3.74 31.73 24.30
N LEU A 40 2.95 32.51 23.57
CA LEU A 40 2.53 33.85 23.97
C LEU A 40 1.55 33.82 25.15
N GLU A 41 0.69 32.80 25.27
CA GLU A 41 -0.19 32.59 26.43
C GLU A 41 0.63 32.22 27.69
N ASN A 42 1.68 31.40 27.52
CA ASN A 42 2.62 31.09 28.59
C ASN A 42 3.46 32.30 29.02
N GLN A 43 3.70 33.27 28.13
CA GLN A 43 4.44 34.51 28.42
C GLN A 43 3.55 35.68 28.86
N TYR A 44 2.29 35.73 28.43
CA TYR A 44 1.30 36.78 28.65
C TYR A 44 -0.08 36.13 28.89
N PRO A 45 -0.43 35.78 30.13
CA PRO A 45 -1.59 34.94 30.44
C PRO A 45 -2.95 35.67 30.36
N ASN A 46 -3.28 36.30 29.22
CA ASN A 46 -4.51 37.09 29.05
C ASN A 46 -5.00 37.25 27.59
N ILE A 47 -4.50 36.47 26.61
CA ILE A 47 -4.85 36.72 25.19
C ILE A 47 -6.13 35.98 24.75
N LEU A 48 -6.44 34.83 25.33
CA LEU A 48 -7.79 34.27 25.33
C LEU A 48 -8.29 34.21 26.76
N SER A 49 -9.34 34.96 27.07
CA SER A 49 -10.09 34.92 28.34
C SER A 49 -10.81 33.58 28.56
N LEU A 50 -10.09 32.47 28.45
CA LEU A 50 -10.55 31.08 28.44
C LEU A 50 -11.02 30.58 29.80
N VAL A 51 -10.96 31.42 30.81
CA VAL A 51 -11.70 31.24 32.04
C VAL A 51 -12.25 32.62 32.35
N GLY A 52 -13.45 32.92 31.85
CA GLY A 52 -14.21 34.14 32.17
C GLY A 52 -14.59 34.18 33.65
N ILE A 53 -13.59 34.25 34.52
CA ILE A 53 -13.70 34.28 35.99
C ILE A 53 -13.07 35.57 36.54
N LEU A 54 -12.37 36.37 35.74
CA LEU A 54 -11.61 37.49 36.26
C LEU A 54 -12.37 38.80 36.48
N ASP A 55 -13.70 38.79 36.60
CA ASP A 55 -14.38 39.98 37.17
C ASP A 55 -15.68 39.69 37.94
N THR A 56 -16.40 38.59 37.66
CA THR A 56 -17.73 38.35 38.25
C THR A 56 -17.80 37.27 39.32
N LYS A 57 -16.74 36.46 39.52
CA LYS A 57 -16.78 35.20 40.30
C LYS A 57 -17.86 34.21 39.83
N GLU A 58 -18.42 34.37 38.64
CA GLU A 58 -19.43 33.46 38.09
C GLU A 58 -18.85 32.61 36.96
N PHE A 59 -19.08 31.30 37.03
CA PHE A 59 -18.64 30.34 36.02
C PHE A 59 -19.41 30.53 34.71
N ASN A 60 -18.74 31.05 33.67
CA ASN A 60 -19.34 31.16 32.35
C ASN A 60 -19.33 29.81 31.61
N ARG A 61 -20.43 29.07 31.78
CA ARG A 61 -20.66 27.74 31.18
C ARG A 61 -20.53 27.73 29.66
N GLU A 62 -20.91 28.79 28.96
CA GLU A 62 -20.84 28.83 27.48
C GLU A 62 -19.40 28.95 26.97
N ALA A 63 -18.57 29.77 27.61
CA ALA A 63 -17.16 29.92 27.25
C ALA A 63 -16.35 28.63 27.52
N TYR A 64 -16.65 27.94 28.63
CA TYR A 64 -16.05 26.65 28.95
C TYR A 64 -16.42 25.58 27.90
N ILE A 65 -17.70 25.51 27.50
CA ILE A 65 -18.16 24.57 26.47
C ILE A 65 -17.54 24.88 25.10
N GLN A 66 -17.46 26.16 24.70
CA GLN A 66 -16.81 26.55 23.44
C GLN A 66 -15.34 26.16 23.40
N THR A 67 -14.61 26.37 24.49
CA THR A 67 -13.21 25.96 24.64
C THR A 67 -13.01 24.47 24.38
N LEU A 68 -13.85 23.62 24.99
CA LEU A 68 -13.78 22.18 24.76
C LEU A 68 -14.17 21.80 23.33
N GLN A 69 -15.15 22.48 22.72
CA GLN A 69 -15.53 22.28 21.32
C GLN A 69 -14.40 22.60 20.34
N TYR A 70 -13.56 23.60 20.63
CA TYR A 70 -12.39 23.92 19.81
C TYR A 70 -11.32 22.82 19.90
N ILE A 71 -11.13 22.20 21.06
CA ILE A 71 -10.22 21.06 21.25
C ILE A 71 -10.73 19.86 20.43
N ASP A 72 -12.02 19.56 20.49
CA ASP A 72 -12.63 18.46 19.71
C ASP A 72 -12.50 18.69 18.18
N LEU A 73 -12.69 19.92 17.71
CA LEU A 73 -12.52 20.26 16.29
C LEU A 73 -11.07 20.06 15.81
N MET A 74 -10.08 20.36 16.65
CA MET A 74 -8.66 20.10 16.37
C MET A 74 -8.36 18.61 16.24
N PHE A 75 -8.97 17.78 17.10
CA PHE A 75 -8.87 16.32 16.98
C PHE A 75 -9.47 15.81 15.67
N ILE A 76 -10.63 16.33 15.26
CA ILE A 76 -11.29 15.95 14.00
C ILE A 76 -10.42 16.32 12.78
N ILE A 77 -9.78 17.49 12.79
CA ILE A 77 -8.89 17.92 11.69
C ILE A 77 -7.63 17.05 11.62
N GLY A 78 -7.03 16.69 12.76
CA GLY A 78 -5.92 15.73 12.85
C GLY A 78 -6.31 14.34 12.31
N MET A 79 -7.54 13.91 12.60
CA MET A 79 -8.11 12.67 12.09
C MET A 79 -8.31 12.66 10.58
N ILE A 80 -8.81 13.76 10.01
CA ILE A 80 -8.92 13.89 8.54
C ILE A 80 -7.53 13.83 7.89
N TYR A 81 -6.50 14.38 8.55
CA TYR A 81 -5.13 14.34 8.05
C TYR A 81 -4.52 12.94 8.06
N LEU A 82 -4.85 12.10 9.05
CA LEU A 82 -4.50 10.67 9.09
C LEU A 82 -4.96 9.90 7.85
N PHE A 83 -6.10 10.28 7.24
CA PHE A 83 -6.62 9.64 6.03
C PHE A 83 -6.12 10.24 4.72
N ALA A 84 -5.59 11.47 4.72
CA ALA A 84 -5.22 12.18 3.51
C ALA A 84 -3.85 11.76 2.92
N ARG A 85 -2.99 11.09 3.71
CA ARG A 85 -1.64 10.68 3.29
C ARG A 85 -1.57 9.18 3.01
N ASN A 86 -1.05 8.80 1.85
CA ASN A 86 -1.06 7.42 1.34
C ASN A 86 0.03 6.50 1.94
N SER A 87 0.63 6.86 3.09
CA SER A 87 1.73 6.10 3.71
C SER A 87 1.22 5.38 4.96
N LYS A 88 1.03 4.06 4.82
CA LYS A 88 0.53 3.15 5.87
C LYS A 88 1.32 3.27 7.18
N THR A 89 2.64 3.25 7.12
CA THR A 89 3.53 3.32 8.29
C THR A 89 3.51 4.69 8.97
N PHE A 90 3.48 5.78 8.20
CA PHE A 90 3.37 7.13 8.75
C PHE A 90 2.04 7.33 9.48
N ASN A 91 0.94 6.85 8.92
CA ASN A 91 -0.38 6.96 9.54
C ASN A 91 -0.48 6.14 10.83
N LEU A 92 0.18 4.97 10.91
CA LEU A 92 0.27 4.20 12.14
C LEU A 92 1.00 4.95 13.24
N ILE A 93 2.21 5.45 12.96
CA ILE A 93 3.02 6.21 13.93
C ILE A 93 2.26 7.45 14.40
N LEU A 94 1.66 8.19 13.46
CA LEU A 94 0.88 9.38 13.78
C LEU A 94 -0.34 9.04 14.63
N GLY A 95 -1.05 7.94 14.33
CA GLY A 95 -2.18 7.47 15.12
C GLY A 95 -1.77 7.10 16.55
N ILE A 96 -0.65 6.41 16.74
CA ILE A 96 -0.12 6.08 18.08
C ILE A 96 0.18 7.36 18.86
N VAL A 97 0.80 8.37 18.23
CA VAL A 97 1.06 9.68 18.86
C VAL A 97 -0.25 10.36 19.27
N PHE A 98 -1.27 10.37 18.40
CA PHE A 98 -2.60 10.91 18.73
C PHE A 98 -3.29 10.17 19.87
N LEU A 99 -3.12 8.85 19.96
CA LEU A 99 -3.65 8.03 21.05
C LEU A 99 -3.00 8.40 22.40
N LEU A 100 -1.69 8.64 22.42
CA LEU A 100 -1.00 9.09 23.63
C LEU A 100 -1.42 10.52 24.04
N LEU A 101 -1.57 11.43 23.07
CA LEU A 101 -2.02 12.80 23.33
C LEU A 101 -3.46 12.85 23.85
N SER A 102 -4.36 12.03 23.31
CA SER A 102 -5.74 11.94 23.77
C SER A 102 -5.85 11.35 25.18
N LEU A 103 -5.07 10.31 25.50
CA LEU A 103 -4.97 9.79 26.87
C LEU A 103 -4.51 10.88 27.86
N HIS A 104 -3.50 11.65 27.49
CA HIS A 104 -3.01 12.74 28.33
C HIS A 104 -4.07 13.85 28.50
N ALA A 105 -4.76 14.25 27.42
CA ALA A 105 -5.82 15.25 27.46
C ALA A 105 -7.02 14.80 28.32
N ILE A 106 -7.43 13.53 28.23
CA ILE A 106 -8.47 12.95 29.08
C ILE A 106 -8.07 13.04 30.55
N SER A 107 -6.81 12.72 30.87
CA SER A 107 -6.29 12.82 32.25
C SER A 107 -6.34 14.25 32.78
N GLU A 108 -5.91 15.24 32.00
CA GLU A 108 -5.96 16.65 32.41
C GLU A 108 -7.39 17.17 32.56
N ILE A 109 -8.29 16.84 31.62
CA ILE A 109 -9.69 17.27 31.66
C ILE A 109 -10.45 16.63 32.84
N TYR A 110 -10.10 15.40 33.22
CA TYR A 110 -10.67 14.74 34.39
C TYR A 110 -10.35 15.48 35.70
N GLU A 111 -9.13 15.99 35.84
CA GLU A 111 -8.69 16.71 37.04
C GLU A 111 -9.05 18.20 37.04
N LEU A 112 -9.24 18.79 35.85
CA LEU A 112 -9.47 20.23 35.65
C LEU A 112 -10.58 20.83 36.54
N PRO A 113 -11.75 20.20 36.73
CA PRO A 113 -12.82 20.77 37.57
C PRO A 113 -12.37 20.92 39.03
N ILE A 114 -11.62 19.94 39.54
CA ILE A 114 -11.10 19.96 40.92
C ILE A 114 -9.99 21.01 41.05
N LYS A 115 -9.09 21.11 40.06
CA LYS A 115 -8.04 22.15 40.03
C LYS A 115 -8.64 23.55 40.04
N ILE A 116 -9.70 23.80 39.27
CA ILE A 116 -10.42 25.08 39.23
C ILE A 116 -11.06 25.39 40.59
N LEU A 117 -11.80 24.44 41.18
CA LEU A 117 -12.47 24.63 42.47
C LEU A 117 -11.47 24.96 43.58
N ASN A 118 -10.34 24.23 43.62
CA ASN A 118 -9.27 24.46 44.60
C ASN A 118 -8.61 25.83 44.43
N HIS A 119 -8.35 26.25 43.18
CA HIS A 119 -7.70 27.54 42.91
C HIS A 119 -8.60 28.74 43.24
N LEU A 120 -9.91 28.58 43.12
CA LEU A 120 -10.90 29.61 43.45
C LEU A 120 -11.34 29.58 44.92
N GLU A 121 -10.78 28.68 45.73
CA GLU A 121 -11.13 28.48 47.14
C GLU A 121 -12.62 28.16 47.36
N ILE A 122 -13.30 27.58 46.36
CA ILE A 122 -14.73 27.26 46.42
C ILE A 122 -14.92 25.94 47.17
N SER A 123 -15.53 26.01 48.35
CA SER A 123 -15.80 24.85 49.21
C SER A 123 -17.30 24.51 49.35
N ASP A 124 -18.16 25.14 48.55
CA ASP A 124 -19.61 24.89 48.59
C ASP A 124 -19.94 23.56 47.88
N ASP A 125 -20.42 22.58 48.65
CA ASP A 125 -20.77 21.24 48.16
C ASP A 125 -21.77 21.27 46.99
N LYS A 126 -22.73 22.20 46.96
CA LYS A 126 -23.69 22.31 45.86
C LYS A 126 -23.01 22.74 44.57
N ILE A 127 -22.09 23.71 44.65
CA ILE A 127 -21.34 24.20 43.50
C ILE A 127 -20.38 23.10 43.00
N ILE A 128 -19.73 22.37 43.90
CA ILE A 128 -18.86 21.25 43.56
C ILE A 128 -19.63 20.16 42.81
N VAL A 129 -20.85 19.81 43.25
CA VAL A 129 -21.71 18.82 42.58
C VAL A 129 -22.10 19.30 41.18
N GLN A 130 -22.52 20.56 41.03
CA GLN A 130 -22.90 21.12 39.72
C GLN A 130 -21.72 21.15 38.74
N VAL A 131 -20.53 21.54 39.20
CA VAL A 131 -19.31 21.55 38.39
C VAL A 131 -18.95 20.14 37.94
N LYS A 132 -19.02 19.14 38.83
CA LYS A 132 -18.78 17.73 38.49
C LYS A 132 -19.80 17.17 37.50
N GLU A 133 -21.07 17.52 37.64
CA GLU A 133 -22.15 17.07 36.76
C GLU A 133 -21.95 17.61 35.33
N VAL A 134 -21.61 18.89 35.19
CA VAL A 134 -21.30 19.50 33.89
C VAL A 134 -20.04 18.90 33.27
N SER A 135 -18.97 18.68 34.05
CA SER A 135 -17.73 18.08 33.55
C SER A 135 -17.85 16.59 33.20
N SER A 136 -18.83 15.88 33.79
CA SER A 136 -19.05 14.47 33.47
C SER A 136 -19.50 14.28 32.02
N THR A 137 -20.31 15.20 31.49
CA THR A 137 -20.82 15.13 30.12
C THR A 137 -19.67 15.28 29.11
N THR A 138 -18.75 16.20 29.37
CA THR A 138 -17.57 16.43 28.51
C THR A 138 -16.56 15.28 28.59
N PHE A 139 -16.47 14.61 29.74
CA PHE A 139 -15.68 13.38 29.88
C PHE A 139 -16.23 12.24 29.01
N TYR A 140 -17.56 12.03 28.98
CA TYR A 140 -18.16 10.99 28.14
C TYR A 140 -18.00 11.26 26.64
N THR A 141 -18.12 12.51 26.20
CA THR A 141 -17.92 12.85 24.78
C THR A 141 -16.47 12.63 24.35
N LEU A 142 -15.51 13.00 25.19
CA LEU A 142 -14.08 12.79 24.91
C LEU A 142 -13.69 11.30 24.99
N GLY A 143 -14.29 10.55 25.91
CA GLY A 143 -14.13 9.09 25.96
C GLY A 143 -14.68 8.40 24.71
N PHE A 144 -15.81 8.88 24.17
CA PHE A 144 -16.37 8.36 22.93
C PHE A 144 -15.47 8.66 21.72
N THR A 145 -14.93 9.88 21.58
CA THR A 145 -14.00 10.21 20.50
C THR A 145 -12.70 9.39 20.59
N PHE A 146 -12.19 9.15 21.80
CA PHE A 146 -11.07 8.24 22.03
C PHE A 146 -11.37 6.80 21.59
N ALA A 147 -12.55 6.26 21.92
CA ALA A 147 -12.95 4.92 21.49
C ALA A 147 -13.00 4.79 19.96
N VAL A 148 -13.51 5.82 19.27
CA VAL A 148 -13.52 5.89 17.79
C VAL A 148 -12.08 5.93 17.24
N LEU A 149 -11.18 6.70 17.84
CA LEU A 149 -9.77 6.76 17.46
C LEU A 149 -9.09 5.38 17.58
N VAL A 150 -9.31 4.68 18.71
CA VAL A 150 -8.80 3.32 18.94
C VAL A 150 -9.32 2.34 17.90
N PHE A 151 -10.61 2.39 17.57
CA PHE A 151 -11.21 1.55 16.54
C PHE A 151 -10.58 1.78 15.15
N LEU A 152 -10.34 3.05 14.78
CA LEU A 152 -9.72 3.38 13.50
C LEU A 152 -8.24 2.96 13.44
N LEU A 153 -7.52 3.09 14.56
CA LEU A 153 -6.17 2.55 14.70
C LEU A 153 -6.15 1.02 14.55
N PHE A 154 -7.08 0.32 15.20
CA PHE A 154 -7.21 -1.13 15.07
C PHE A 154 -7.48 -1.54 13.63
N ARG A 155 -8.39 -0.84 12.94
CA ARG A 155 -8.65 -1.07 11.50
C ARG A 155 -7.39 -0.85 10.65
N LEU A 156 -6.64 0.22 10.92
CA LEU A 156 -5.41 0.52 10.20
C LEU A 156 -4.34 -0.55 10.45
N ILE A 157 -4.17 -1.00 11.69
CA ILE A 157 -3.28 -2.12 12.05
C ILE A 157 -3.73 -3.40 11.34
N SER A 158 -5.04 -3.69 11.31
CA SER A 158 -5.58 -4.83 10.57
C SER A 158 -5.27 -4.75 9.07
N ASP A 159 -5.34 -3.56 8.46
CA ASP A 159 -4.98 -3.32 7.06
C ASP A 159 -3.46 -3.35 6.80
N LEU A 160 -2.63 -3.24 7.85
CA LEU A 160 -1.17 -3.44 7.78
C LEU A 160 -0.77 -4.90 8.06
N MET A 161 -1.52 -5.61 8.91
CA MET A 161 -1.31 -7.03 9.23
C MET A 161 -1.93 -7.98 8.20
N GLN A 162 -2.69 -7.46 7.23
CA GLN A 162 -2.94 -8.17 5.97
C GLN A 162 -1.60 -8.28 5.21
N ASP A 163 -0.83 -9.30 5.58
CA ASP A 163 0.34 -9.74 4.83
C ASP A 163 -0.13 -10.15 3.41
N PRO A 164 0.55 -9.74 2.33
CA PRO A 164 0.32 -10.32 1.01
C PRO A 164 0.65 -11.82 0.96
N GLU A 165 1.27 -12.39 2.00
CA GLU A 165 1.51 -13.83 2.13
C GLU A 165 0.23 -14.67 2.35
N ASP A 166 -0.90 -14.07 2.71
CA ASP A 166 -2.18 -14.80 2.87
C ASP A 166 -2.97 -14.99 1.55
N GLN A 167 -2.35 -14.73 0.39
CA GLN A 167 -2.81 -15.31 -0.88
C GLN A 167 -2.29 -16.74 -1.12
N ILE A 168 -1.68 -17.39 -0.13
CA ILE A 168 -1.65 -18.84 -0.13
C ILE A 168 -3.06 -19.30 0.28
N ILE A 169 -3.90 -19.59 -0.72
CA ILE A 169 -5.14 -20.34 -0.49
C ILE A 169 -4.73 -21.71 0.04
N TYR A 170 -4.59 -21.85 1.36
CA TYR A 170 -4.63 -23.16 1.99
C TYR A 170 -6.09 -23.58 1.92
N VAL A 171 -6.43 -24.44 0.97
CA VAL A 171 -7.76 -25.07 0.91
C VAL A 171 -7.82 -26.05 2.09
N PRO A 172 -8.53 -25.76 3.20
CA PRO A 172 -8.77 -26.78 4.19
C PRO A 172 -9.59 -27.89 3.54
N LYS A 173 -9.04 -29.10 3.54
CA LYS A 173 -9.71 -30.31 3.06
C LYS A 173 -10.81 -30.69 4.05
N TYR A 174 -11.94 -29.99 4.00
CA TYR A 174 -13.15 -30.41 4.68
C TYR A 174 -13.78 -31.57 3.89
N PHE A 175 -13.67 -32.76 4.47
CA PHE A 175 -14.16 -34.00 3.88
C PHE A 175 -15.69 -34.12 4.02
N SER A 176 -16.39 -34.05 2.89
CA SER A 176 -17.74 -34.59 2.71
C SER A 176 -17.81 -35.34 1.38
N LYS A 177 -18.65 -36.37 1.32
CA LYS A 177 -18.71 -37.37 0.23
C LYS A 177 -19.14 -36.77 -1.13
N ASP A 178 -19.73 -35.57 -1.12
CA ASP A 178 -20.21 -34.85 -2.31
C ASP A 178 -19.10 -34.09 -3.06
N ASN A 179 -17.94 -33.85 -2.42
CA ASN A 179 -16.81 -33.14 -3.05
C ASN A 179 -15.97 -34.02 -4.00
N GLN A 180 -16.12 -35.34 -3.99
CA GLN A 180 -15.28 -36.22 -4.84
C GLN A 180 -15.57 -36.05 -6.33
N ASN A 181 -16.84 -35.87 -6.70
CA ASN A 181 -17.23 -35.67 -8.09
C ASN A 181 -16.84 -34.28 -8.59
N LEU A 182 -16.97 -33.26 -7.73
CA LEU A 182 -16.55 -31.89 -8.07
C LEU A 182 -15.03 -31.79 -8.19
N GLU A 183 -14.26 -32.42 -7.30
CA GLU A 183 -12.80 -32.49 -7.42
C GLU A 183 -12.35 -33.26 -8.67
N SER A 184 -13.02 -34.36 -9.03
CA SER A 184 -12.70 -35.08 -10.28
C SER A 184 -13.01 -34.25 -11.51
N GLU A 185 -14.17 -33.57 -11.55
CA GLU A 185 -14.54 -32.70 -12.67
C GLU A 185 -13.60 -31.49 -12.80
N LEU A 186 -13.22 -30.86 -11.68
CA LEU A 186 -12.25 -29.76 -11.68
C LEU A 186 -10.86 -30.23 -12.13
N ARG A 187 -10.45 -31.43 -11.72
CA ARG A 187 -9.16 -32.02 -12.11
C ARG A 187 -9.12 -32.42 -13.57
N ASP A 188 -10.20 -33.02 -14.08
CA ASP A 188 -10.35 -33.37 -15.49
C ASP A 188 -10.33 -32.10 -16.36
N SER A 189 -11.02 -31.03 -15.93
CA SER A 189 -11.00 -29.73 -16.60
C SER A 189 -9.61 -29.09 -16.62
N PHE A 190 -8.87 -29.18 -15.50
CA PHE A 190 -7.48 -28.73 -15.43
C PHE A 190 -6.58 -29.51 -16.39
N ASP A 191 -6.65 -30.84 -16.36
CA ASP A 191 -5.80 -31.71 -17.18
C ASP A 191 -6.09 -31.51 -18.68
N GLU A 192 -7.35 -31.27 -19.06
CA GLU A 192 -7.73 -30.90 -20.42
C GLU A 192 -7.10 -29.55 -20.83
N ARG A 193 -7.23 -28.52 -19.99
CA ARG A 193 -6.64 -27.20 -20.26
C ARG A 193 -5.11 -27.27 -20.37
N ALA A 194 -4.46 -27.99 -19.47
CA ALA A 194 -3.00 -28.18 -19.47
C ALA A 194 -2.55 -28.90 -20.75
N SER A 195 -3.27 -29.96 -21.15
CA SER A 195 -3.03 -30.71 -22.38
C SER A 195 -3.15 -29.84 -23.63
N LEU A 196 -4.17 -28.99 -23.71
CA LEU A 196 -4.38 -28.06 -24.82
C LEU A 196 -3.25 -27.02 -24.92
N ILE A 197 -2.91 -26.35 -23.82
CA ILE A 197 -1.82 -25.36 -23.78
C ILE A 197 -0.51 -26.02 -24.18
N LYS A 198 -0.23 -27.22 -23.64
CA LYS A 198 0.97 -27.98 -24.00
C LYS A 198 1.00 -28.27 -25.50
N LYS A 199 -0.09 -28.78 -26.07
CA LYS A 199 -0.18 -29.08 -27.51
C LYS A 199 0.01 -27.83 -28.37
N ASN A 200 -0.60 -26.71 -28.00
CA ASN A 200 -0.50 -25.45 -28.74
C ASN A 200 0.94 -24.94 -28.76
N ILE A 201 1.58 -24.86 -27.60
CA ILE A 201 2.98 -24.41 -27.49
C ILE A 201 3.90 -25.37 -28.23
N GLN A 202 3.73 -26.70 -28.06
CA GLN A 202 4.54 -27.68 -28.76
C GLN A 202 4.40 -27.57 -30.28
N SER A 203 3.17 -27.38 -30.80
CA SER A 203 2.94 -27.18 -32.23
C SER A 203 3.56 -25.88 -32.76
N ALA A 204 3.62 -24.85 -31.91
CA ALA A 204 4.31 -23.60 -32.23
C ALA A 204 5.83 -23.79 -32.28
N ILE A 205 6.38 -24.79 -31.56
CA ILE A 205 7.81 -25.05 -31.45
C ILE A 205 8.34 -26.04 -32.50
N ILE A 206 7.58 -27.08 -32.87
CA ILE A 206 8.00 -28.18 -33.75
C ILE A 206 8.50 -27.72 -35.15
N ASN A 207 8.05 -26.56 -35.63
CA ASN A 207 8.35 -26.10 -37.00
C ASN A 207 9.56 -25.13 -37.10
N LEU A 208 10.44 -25.10 -36.10
CA LEU A 208 11.38 -23.98 -35.95
C LEU A 208 12.84 -24.42 -35.98
N GLY A 209 13.64 -23.74 -36.82
CA GLY A 209 15.09 -23.79 -36.75
C GLY A 209 15.64 -23.15 -35.47
N ASP A 210 16.88 -23.52 -35.13
CA ASP A 210 17.55 -23.28 -33.84
C ASP A 210 17.71 -21.80 -33.47
N GLU A 211 17.88 -20.91 -34.46
CA GLU A 211 18.39 -19.54 -34.24
C GLU A 211 17.52 -18.61 -33.38
N ASP A 212 16.31 -19.00 -32.97
CA ASP A 212 15.47 -18.15 -32.09
C ASP A 212 14.47 -18.93 -31.23
N LYS A 213 14.81 -20.17 -30.84
CA LYS A 213 13.95 -21.06 -30.05
C LYS A 213 13.37 -20.38 -28.80
N GLU A 214 14.24 -19.71 -28.01
CA GLU A 214 13.86 -19.04 -26.76
C GLU A 214 12.81 -17.94 -26.96
N GLN A 215 12.98 -17.09 -27.99
CA GLN A 215 12.03 -16.00 -28.28
C GLN A 215 10.66 -16.55 -28.71
N LYS A 216 10.67 -17.61 -29.51
CA LYS A 216 9.45 -18.21 -30.07
C LYS A 216 8.69 -18.98 -28.99
N LEU A 217 9.39 -19.68 -28.10
CA LEU A 217 8.81 -20.30 -26.91
C LEU A 217 8.20 -19.25 -25.98
N LEU A 218 8.92 -18.15 -25.68
CA LEU A 218 8.37 -17.04 -24.90
C LEU A 218 7.10 -16.48 -25.55
N ASN A 219 7.10 -16.26 -26.87
CA ASN A 219 5.93 -15.78 -27.59
C ASN A 219 4.74 -16.74 -27.52
N ALA A 220 4.99 -18.05 -27.61
CA ALA A 220 3.95 -19.08 -27.50
C ALA A 220 3.33 -19.08 -26.10
N ILE A 221 4.16 -19.08 -25.05
CA ILE A 221 3.71 -18.97 -23.65
C ILE A 221 2.88 -17.70 -23.47
N CYS A 222 3.40 -16.54 -23.87
CA CYS A 222 2.70 -15.27 -23.70
C CYS A 222 1.31 -15.26 -24.37
N LYS A 223 1.18 -15.90 -25.54
CA LYS A 223 -0.11 -16.01 -26.25
C LYS A 223 -1.09 -16.93 -25.53
N GLU A 224 -0.66 -18.14 -25.14
CA GLU A 224 -1.53 -19.10 -24.46
C GLU A 224 -2.04 -18.57 -23.12
N PHE A 225 -1.16 -17.91 -22.35
CA PHE A 225 -1.52 -17.30 -21.07
C PHE A 225 -2.18 -15.91 -21.23
N GLN A 226 -2.34 -15.41 -22.46
CA GLN A 226 -2.95 -14.11 -22.77
C GLN A 226 -2.38 -12.95 -21.95
N VAL A 227 -1.06 -12.92 -21.81
CA VAL A 227 -0.33 -11.95 -20.98
C VAL A 227 -0.03 -10.69 -21.77
N SER A 228 0.09 -9.55 -21.08
CA SER A 228 0.40 -8.27 -21.72
C SER A 228 1.89 -8.11 -22.01
N THR A 229 2.75 -8.57 -21.10
CA THR A 229 4.21 -8.48 -21.23
C THR A 229 4.84 -9.74 -20.65
N GLY A 230 5.89 -10.23 -21.29
CA GLY A 230 6.69 -11.36 -20.80
C GLY A 230 8.19 -11.09 -20.97
N ILE A 231 9.00 -11.57 -20.03
CA ILE A 231 10.45 -11.46 -20.05
C ILE A 231 11.05 -12.84 -19.73
N TYR A 232 12.09 -13.21 -20.47
CA TYR A 232 12.94 -14.35 -20.17
C TYR A 232 14.33 -13.85 -19.77
N TYR A 233 14.74 -14.23 -18.56
CA TYR A 233 16.08 -14.01 -18.04
C TYR A 233 16.88 -15.31 -18.11
N LYS A 234 18.12 -15.23 -18.58
CA LYS A 234 19.07 -16.34 -18.59
C LYS A 234 19.98 -16.29 -17.37
N SER A 235 20.19 -17.43 -16.74
CA SER A 235 21.15 -17.58 -15.66
C SER A 235 22.57 -17.46 -16.22
N ILE A 236 23.39 -16.61 -15.61
CA ILE A 236 24.79 -16.40 -15.95
C ILE A 236 25.62 -16.29 -14.68
N ASN A 237 26.90 -16.64 -14.78
CA ASN A 237 27.87 -16.36 -13.73
C ASN A 237 28.78 -15.21 -14.19
N VAL A 238 28.82 -14.13 -13.42
CA VAL A 238 29.66 -12.96 -13.70
C VAL A 238 30.55 -12.73 -12.49
N ASP A 239 31.86 -12.80 -12.68
CA ASP A 239 32.87 -12.60 -11.63
C ASP A 239 32.63 -13.45 -10.36
N GLY A 240 32.16 -14.69 -10.53
CA GLY A 240 31.87 -15.60 -9.42
C GLY A 240 30.53 -15.37 -8.73
N LYS A 241 29.71 -14.44 -9.21
CA LYS A 241 28.34 -14.20 -8.73
C LYS A 241 27.31 -14.78 -9.68
N ASP A 242 26.33 -15.47 -9.12
CA ASP A 242 25.18 -15.97 -9.87
C ASP A 242 24.17 -14.84 -10.09
N MET A 243 23.92 -14.56 -11.36
CA MET A 243 23.08 -13.48 -11.83
C MET A 243 22.05 -14.03 -12.83
N ILE A 244 20.95 -13.32 -12.98
CA ILE A 244 20.03 -13.50 -14.11
C ILE A 244 20.10 -12.27 -15.00
N GLN A 245 20.22 -12.45 -16.31
CA GLN A 245 20.32 -11.38 -17.29
C GLN A 245 19.17 -11.46 -18.29
N TYR A 246 18.58 -10.31 -18.63
CA TYR A 246 17.57 -10.21 -19.69
C TYR A 246 18.10 -10.84 -20.99
N SER A 247 17.33 -11.79 -21.54
CA SER A 247 17.63 -12.44 -22.82
C SER A 247 16.59 -12.09 -23.88
N LYS A 248 15.30 -12.35 -23.59
CA LYS A 248 14.20 -12.17 -24.55
C LYS A 248 13.01 -11.46 -23.90
N GLY A 249 12.19 -10.81 -24.73
CA GLY A 249 11.02 -10.04 -24.27
C GLY A 249 9.83 -10.15 -25.23
N PHE A 250 8.63 -10.05 -24.66
CA PHE A 250 7.36 -9.95 -25.38
C PHE A 250 6.66 -8.65 -24.95
N SER A 251 6.40 -7.75 -25.91
CA SER A 251 5.84 -6.41 -25.65
C SER A 251 6.62 -5.64 -24.57
N PHE A 252 7.93 -5.87 -24.50
CA PHE A 252 8.88 -5.20 -23.62
C PHE A 252 10.01 -4.63 -24.47
N TYR A 253 10.34 -3.36 -24.26
CA TYR A 253 11.45 -2.71 -24.95
C TYR A 253 12.55 -2.39 -23.95
N LEU A 254 13.69 -3.06 -24.11
CA LEU A 254 14.94 -2.70 -23.45
C LEU A 254 15.85 -2.02 -24.48
N PRO A 255 16.27 -0.76 -24.29
CA PRO A 255 17.24 -0.13 -25.17
C PRO A 255 18.56 -0.91 -25.18
N ASP A 256 19.19 -1.07 -26.34
CA ASP A 256 20.47 -1.82 -26.49
C ASP A 256 21.60 -1.30 -25.59
N SER A 257 21.55 -0.03 -25.20
CA SER A 257 22.51 0.60 -24.30
C SER A 257 22.31 0.26 -22.82
N LYS A 258 21.22 -0.43 -22.47
CA LYS A 258 20.90 -0.83 -21.10
C LYS A 258 21.04 -2.33 -20.93
N MET A 259 21.78 -2.70 -19.90
CA MET A 259 21.82 -4.06 -19.39
C MET A 259 20.81 -4.18 -18.25
N LEU A 260 19.97 -5.21 -18.28
CA LEU A 260 19.05 -5.54 -17.19
C LEU A 260 19.49 -6.89 -16.61
N MET A 261 19.98 -6.87 -15.38
CA MET A 261 20.47 -8.04 -14.66
C MET A 261 20.20 -7.90 -13.17
N PHE A 262 20.05 -9.02 -12.49
CA PHE A 262 19.79 -9.10 -11.05
C PHE A 262 20.67 -10.18 -10.43
N GLU A 263 21.24 -9.91 -9.26
CA GLU A 263 21.88 -10.95 -8.45
C GLU A 263 20.82 -11.90 -7.86
N TYR A 264 21.19 -13.15 -7.58
CA TYR A 264 20.28 -14.07 -6.90
C TYR A 264 19.87 -13.49 -5.53
N GLY A 265 18.56 -13.33 -5.31
CA GLY A 265 17.97 -12.66 -4.15
C GLY A 265 17.69 -11.17 -4.33
N GLU A 266 18.07 -10.57 -5.46
CA GLU A 266 17.81 -9.17 -5.77
C GLU A 266 16.48 -8.99 -6.52
N GLY A 267 15.56 -8.21 -5.95
CA GLY A 267 14.23 -8.00 -6.55
C GLY A 267 13.41 -9.29 -6.63
N LEU A 268 12.22 -9.20 -7.23
CA LEU A 268 11.35 -10.37 -7.39
C LEU A 268 11.95 -11.45 -8.30
N PRO A 269 12.46 -11.16 -9.51
CA PRO A 269 13.02 -12.21 -10.37
C PRO A 269 14.30 -12.82 -9.78
N GLY A 270 15.15 -12.03 -9.10
CA GLY A 270 16.32 -12.57 -8.39
C GLY A 270 15.91 -13.40 -7.17
N GLN A 271 14.85 -13.03 -6.45
CA GLN A 271 14.33 -13.86 -5.36
C GLN A 271 13.84 -15.21 -5.86
N VAL A 272 13.13 -15.26 -7.01
CA VAL A 272 12.75 -16.52 -7.66
C VAL A 272 13.97 -17.32 -8.08
N ALA A 273 15.01 -16.67 -8.62
CA ALA A 273 16.25 -17.34 -8.97
C ALA A 273 16.92 -18.00 -7.74
N LYS A 274 16.92 -17.31 -6.59
CA LYS A 274 17.50 -17.81 -5.34
C LYS A 274 16.69 -18.93 -4.69
N THR A 275 15.37 -18.79 -4.63
CA THR A 275 14.50 -19.77 -3.94
C THR A 275 14.11 -20.94 -4.83
N ARG A 276 14.23 -20.80 -6.16
CA ARG A 276 13.71 -21.74 -7.16
C ARG A 276 12.23 -22.03 -6.95
N SER A 277 11.48 -21.02 -6.49
CA SER A 277 10.05 -21.10 -6.27
C SER A 277 9.33 -19.97 -6.99
N SER A 278 8.27 -20.31 -7.70
CA SER A 278 7.45 -19.34 -8.44
C SER A 278 6.72 -18.38 -7.50
N ILE A 279 6.48 -17.15 -7.95
CA ILE A 279 5.73 -16.10 -7.26
C ILE A 279 4.52 -15.71 -8.12
N ILE A 280 3.35 -15.59 -7.50
CA ILE A 280 2.17 -14.96 -8.09
C ILE A 280 1.81 -13.75 -7.23
N SER A 281 1.63 -12.59 -7.85
CA SER A 281 1.08 -11.40 -7.20
C SER A 281 -0.05 -10.84 -8.04
N ASN A 282 -1.27 -10.88 -7.50
CA ASN A 282 -2.47 -10.32 -8.14
C ASN A 282 -2.77 -8.87 -7.72
N ALA A 283 -1.82 -8.22 -7.04
CA ALA A 283 -1.94 -6.85 -6.55
C ALA A 283 -0.59 -6.12 -6.64
N ILE A 284 -0.13 -5.87 -7.86
CA ILE A 284 1.09 -5.09 -8.08
C ILE A 284 0.82 -3.57 -8.00
N PRO A 285 1.78 -2.74 -7.54
CA PRO A 285 1.61 -1.29 -7.46
C PRO A 285 1.28 -0.65 -8.83
N GLU A 286 0.49 0.42 -8.81
CA GLU A 286 0.28 1.22 -10.02
C GLU A 286 1.61 1.75 -10.57
N ASN A 287 1.79 1.67 -11.89
CA ASN A 287 3.02 2.03 -12.61
C ASN A 287 4.23 1.11 -12.36
N TYR A 288 4.05 -0.10 -11.83
CA TYR A 288 5.13 -1.09 -11.72
C TYR A 288 5.71 -1.46 -13.09
N ILE A 289 4.83 -1.74 -14.07
CA ILE A 289 5.15 -1.95 -15.48
C ILE A 289 4.17 -1.12 -16.32
N ARG A 290 4.66 -0.49 -17.39
CA ARG A 290 3.83 0.28 -18.33
C ARG A 290 3.75 -0.45 -19.66
N VAL A 291 2.55 -0.92 -20.01
CA VAL A 291 2.24 -1.47 -21.33
C VAL A 291 1.80 -0.32 -22.22
N VAL A 292 2.54 -0.05 -23.29
CA VAL A 292 2.27 1.04 -24.23
C VAL A 292 1.66 0.47 -25.50
N SER A 293 0.58 1.10 -25.96
CA SER A 293 -0.07 0.83 -27.24
C SER A 293 -0.21 2.12 -28.04
N GLY A 294 -0.55 2.01 -29.32
CA GLY A 294 -0.89 3.17 -30.15
C GLY A 294 -2.14 3.93 -29.69
N LEU A 295 -2.94 3.36 -28.78
CA LEU A 295 -4.18 3.95 -28.24
C LEU A 295 -4.00 4.56 -26.84
N GLY A 296 -2.82 4.40 -26.24
CA GLY A 296 -2.54 4.82 -24.86
C GLY A 296 -1.73 3.79 -24.10
N ASP A 297 -1.60 3.99 -22.80
CA ASP A 297 -0.84 3.12 -21.91
C ASP A 297 -1.68 2.65 -20.72
N SER A 298 -1.30 1.50 -20.17
CA SER A 298 -1.95 0.93 -18.99
C SER A 298 -0.96 0.11 -18.16
N SER A 299 -1.28 -0.11 -16.88
CA SER A 299 -0.50 -0.95 -15.97
C SER A 299 -1.18 -2.31 -15.79
N PRO A 300 -0.46 -3.44 -15.94
CA PRO A 300 -0.97 -4.76 -15.57
C PRO A 300 -1.39 -4.80 -14.09
N LYS A 301 -2.25 -5.76 -13.74
CA LYS A 301 -2.76 -5.94 -12.36
C LYS A 301 -2.13 -7.14 -11.66
N SER A 302 -1.57 -8.06 -12.43
CA SER A 302 -0.98 -9.29 -11.92
C SER A 302 0.41 -9.54 -12.51
N LEU A 303 1.19 -10.32 -11.77
CA LEU A 303 2.53 -10.75 -12.10
C LEU A 303 2.69 -12.22 -11.70
N MET A 304 3.28 -13.02 -12.58
CA MET A 304 3.67 -14.40 -12.32
C MET A 304 5.12 -14.59 -12.76
N ILE A 305 5.97 -15.05 -11.85
CA ILE A 305 7.40 -15.24 -12.07
C ILE A 305 7.72 -16.69 -11.73
N SER A 306 8.31 -17.44 -12.66
CA SER A 306 8.61 -18.86 -12.47
C SER A 306 10.06 -19.18 -12.85
N PRO A 307 10.76 -20.03 -12.08
CA PRO A 307 12.10 -20.47 -12.42
C PRO A 307 12.06 -21.45 -13.60
N ILE A 308 13.13 -21.47 -14.38
CA ILE A 308 13.39 -22.48 -15.42
C ILE A 308 14.45 -23.41 -14.86
N LEU A 309 14.05 -24.64 -14.58
CA LEU A 309 14.90 -25.66 -13.96
C LEU A 309 15.18 -26.78 -14.96
N ASP A 310 16.41 -27.30 -14.96
CA ASP A 310 16.74 -28.53 -15.65
C ASP A 310 16.30 -29.77 -14.85
N THR A 311 16.58 -30.96 -15.39
CA THR A 311 16.25 -32.24 -14.74
C THR A 311 16.97 -32.44 -13.40
N ASP A 312 18.12 -31.79 -13.21
CA ASP A 312 18.96 -31.87 -12.01
C ASP A 312 18.68 -30.73 -11.01
N GLN A 313 17.60 -29.96 -11.22
CA GLN A 313 17.18 -28.81 -10.39
C GLN A 313 18.17 -27.61 -10.41
N ASN A 314 19.00 -27.50 -11.44
CA ASN A 314 19.80 -26.30 -11.67
C ASN A 314 18.96 -25.22 -12.35
N LEU A 315 19.19 -23.96 -11.96
CA LEU A 315 18.50 -22.81 -12.55
C LEU A 315 19.15 -22.44 -13.89
N LEU A 316 18.40 -22.58 -14.98
CA LEU A 316 18.79 -22.11 -16.31
C LEU A 316 18.36 -20.67 -16.57
N GLY A 317 17.31 -20.21 -15.89
CA GLY A 317 16.77 -18.87 -16.06
C GLY A 317 15.49 -18.64 -15.27
N VAL A 318 14.83 -17.51 -15.56
CA VAL A 318 13.56 -17.11 -14.95
C VAL A 318 12.65 -16.55 -16.04
N VAL A 319 11.37 -16.90 -16.01
CA VAL A 319 10.34 -16.27 -16.84
C VAL A 319 9.46 -15.38 -15.96
N GLU A 320 9.20 -14.15 -16.41
CA GLU A 320 8.35 -13.18 -15.74
C GLU A 320 7.24 -12.75 -16.70
N LEU A 321 5.98 -12.92 -16.27
CA LEU A 321 4.77 -12.63 -17.05
C LEU A 321 3.88 -11.65 -16.28
N SER A 322 3.35 -10.64 -16.97
CA SER A 322 2.37 -9.70 -16.40
C SER A 322 1.08 -9.70 -17.19
N SER A 323 -0.06 -9.56 -16.51
CA SER A 323 -1.38 -9.58 -17.15
C SER A 323 -2.35 -8.57 -16.54
N PHE A 324 -3.36 -8.20 -17.32
CA PHE A 324 -4.52 -7.45 -16.84
C PHE A 324 -5.53 -8.36 -16.11
N LYS A 325 -5.44 -9.69 -16.31
CA LYS A 325 -6.23 -10.72 -15.64
C LYS A 325 -5.46 -11.26 -14.44
N THR A 326 -6.14 -11.77 -13.42
CA THR A 326 -5.49 -12.46 -12.29
C THR A 326 -4.95 -13.81 -12.73
N PHE A 327 -3.74 -14.14 -12.27
CA PHE A 327 -3.21 -15.50 -12.42
C PHE A 327 -3.76 -16.39 -11.31
N THR A 328 -4.04 -17.64 -11.66
CA THR A 328 -4.49 -18.67 -10.72
C THR A 328 -3.37 -19.66 -10.38
N PRO A 329 -3.51 -20.45 -9.29
CA PRO A 329 -2.55 -21.52 -8.98
C PRO A 329 -2.40 -22.52 -10.14
N GLU A 330 -3.48 -22.80 -10.87
CA GLU A 330 -3.46 -23.66 -12.06
C GLU A 330 -2.60 -23.08 -13.18
N ASP A 331 -2.66 -21.76 -13.41
CA ASP A 331 -1.83 -21.09 -14.41
C ASP A 331 -0.34 -21.29 -14.09
N ARG A 332 0.03 -21.17 -12.81
CA ARG A 332 1.40 -21.44 -12.36
C ARG A 332 1.79 -22.89 -12.61
N GLU A 333 0.95 -23.87 -12.25
CA GLU A 333 1.30 -25.28 -12.44
C GLU A 333 1.49 -25.62 -13.92
N ILE A 334 0.66 -25.05 -14.80
CA ILE A 334 0.80 -25.23 -16.25
C ILE A 334 2.08 -24.53 -16.73
N LEU A 335 2.39 -23.33 -16.22
CA LEU A 335 3.61 -22.61 -16.59
C LEU A 335 4.87 -23.41 -16.20
N ASP A 336 4.93 -23.90 -14.96
CA ASP A 336 6.03 -24.72 -14.44
C ASP A 336 6.26 -25.99 -15.30
N LYS A 337 5.19 -26.54 -15.90
CA LYS A 337 5.27 -27.71 -16.83
C LYS A 337 5.79 -27.36 -18.22
N VAL A 338 5.60 -26.13 -18.70
CA VAL A 338 6.02 -25.72 -20.06
C VAL A 338 7.36 -24.99 -20.09
N THR A 339 7.80 -24.44 -18.95
CA THR A 339 9.13 -23.81 -18.83
C THR A 339 10.27 -24.81 -19.05
N VAL A 340 10.04 -26.10 -18.81
CA VAL A 340 11.00 -27.18 -19.10
C VAL A 340 11.43 -27.19 -20.57
N TRP A 341 10.62 -26.68 -21.50
CA TRP A 341 11.03 -26.59 -22.92
C TRP A 341 12.11 -25.56 -23.23
N PHE A 342 12.44 -24.67 -22.29
CA PHE A 342 13.65 -23.87 -22.39
C PHE A 342 14.92 -24.73 -22.18
N THR A 343 14.79 -25.96 -21.65
CA THR A 343 15.92 -26.85 -21.33
C THR A 343 16.14 -27.93 -22.38
N GLU A 344 15.10 -28.32 -23.11
CA GLU A 344 15.21 -29.30 -24.20
C GLU A 344 16.02 -28.65 -25.32
N ASN A 345 17.12 -29.26 -25.77
CA ASN A 345 17.88 -28.83 -26.96
C ASN A 345 17.23 -29.42 -28.22
#